data_AF-A0AAJ7VYJ4-F1
#
_entry.id   AF-A0AAJ7VYJ4-F1
#
_cell.length_a   1.000
_cell.length_b   1.000
_cell.length_c   1.000
_cell.angle_alpha   90.00
_cell.angle_beta   90.00
_cell.angle_gamma   90.00
#
_symmetry.space_group_name_H-M   'P 1'
#
loop_
_entity.id
_entity.type
_entity.pdbx_description
1 polymer ?
#
loop_
_entity_poly.entity_id
_entity_poly.type
_entity_poly.pdbx_seq_one_letter_code
_entity_poly.pdbx_strand_id
1 'polypeptide(L)'
;MDASKIRVNPNPRENATTISVLLWWWTIKLFKKGYSKILGIEDLYNPLKTDESAVLGDRLEKRWKIELENSKKCGKKPSLLKAIVRTFLWEYTILGIMQIVNEFVIRLGTPMLLGGLLRYFKPEIKKNYTTAILYATGISLATAINVISLNQAIYGAFHVGGKIRVAVCSLVYRKALRL
;
A
#
# COMPACT_ATOMS: atom_id res chain seq x y z
N MET A 1 -29.19 10.73 17.85
CA MET A 1 -28.42 9.82 16.99
C MET A 1 -27.74 8.84 17.92
N ASP A 2 -28.30 7.63 18.03
CA ASP A 2 -27.76 6.60 18.90
C ASP A 2 -26.30 6.34 18.54
N ALA A 3 -25.41 6.58 19.50
CA ALA A 3 -24.03 6.11 19.44
C ALA A 3 -24.10 4.57 19.44
N SER A 4 -24.20 3.98 18.25
CA SER A 4 -24.20 2.55 18.03
C SER A 4 -23.02 1.97 18.80
N LYS A 5 -23.30 1.08 19.76
CA LYS A 5 -22.29 0.37 20.55
C LYS A 5 -21.29 -0.25 19.57
N ILE A 6 -20.10 0.36 19.45
CA ILE A 6 -19.04 -0.12 18.57
C ILE A 6 -18.59 -1.45 19.16
N ARG A 7 -19.04 -2.56 18.56
CA ARG A 7 -18.51 -3.87 18.90
C ARG A 7 -17.08 -3.93 18.43
N VAL A 8 -16.16 -4.28 19.33
CA VAL A 8 -14.74 -4.38 19.01
C VAL A 8 -14.51 -5.66 18.22
N ASN A 9 -14.45 -5.55 16.89
CA ASN A 9 -14.05 -6.64 16.02
C ASN A 9 -12.60 -6.37 15.55
N PRO A 10 -11.58 -6.96 16.21
CA PRO A 10 -10.18 -6.63 15.97
C PRO A 10 -9.78 -7.01 14.55
N ASN A 11 -8.98 -6.16 13.91
CA ASN A 11 -8.58 -6.39 12.54
C ASN A 11 -7.58 -7.55 12.46
N PRO A 12 -7.85 -8.62 11.69
CA PRO A 12 -6.94 -9.76 11.57
C PRO A 12 -5.58 -9.36 10.98
N ARG A 13 -5.48 -8.19 10.34
CA ARG A 13 -4.20 -7.62 9.88
C ARG A 13 -3.26 -7.25 11.04
N GLU A 14 -3.77 -6.95 12.24
CA GLU A 14 -2.94 -6.61 13.41
C GLU A 14 -2.07 -7.77 13.87
N ASN A 15 -2.60 -9.00 13.79
CA ASN A 15 -1.92 -10.22 14.22
C ASN A 15 -1.36 -11.05 13.06
N ALA A 16 -1.42 -10.53 11.82
CA ALA A 16 -1.02 -11.28 10.64
C ALA A 16 0.51 -11.32 10.48
N THR A 17 1.03 -12.49 10.12
CA THR A 17 2.44 -12.63 9.71
C THR A 17 2.69 -11.88 8.40
N THR A 18 3.94 -11.51 8.15
CA THR A 18 4.36 -10.80 6.92
C THR A 18 3.96 -11.54 5.64
N ILE A 19 4.06 -12.88 5.65
CA ILE A 19 3.63 -13.73 4.53
C ILE A 19 2.11 -13.68 4.36
N SER A 20 1.34 -13.71 5.46
CA SER A 20 -0.11 -13.58 5.40
C SER A 20 -0.55 -12.21 4.88
N VAL A 21 0.19 -11.14 5.17
CA VAL A 21 -0.02 -9.80 4.61
C VAL A 21 0.37 -9.76 3.13
N LEU A 22 1.45 -10.43 2.73
CA LEU A 22 1.91 -10.47 1.34
C LEU A 22 0.93 -11.22 0.42
N LEU A 23 0.32 -12.30 0.90
CA LEU A 23 -0.61 -13.14 0.14
C LEU A 23 -2.10 -12.85 0.42
N TRP A 24 -2.38 -11.80 1.19
CA TRP A 24 -3.73 -11.39 1.61
C TRP A 24 -4.54 -12.48 2.31
N TRP A 25 -3.89 -13.51 2.87
CA TRP A 25 -4.56 -14.62 3.55
C TRP A 25 -5.42 -14.19 4.73
N TRP A 26 -5.08 -13.08 5.37
CA TRP A 26 -5.88 -12.50 6.46
C TRP A 26 -7.32 -12.11 6.03
N THR A 27 -7.55 -11.86 4.74
CA THR A 27 -8.88 -11.49 4.20
C THR A 27 -9.77 -12.69 3.90
N ILE A 28 -9.23 -13.90 3.74
CA ILE A 28 -9.98 -15.09 3.29
C ILE A 28 -11.17 -15.39 4.21
N LYS A 29 -11.00 -15.23 5.53
CA LYS A 29 -12.08 -15.47 6.49
C LYS A 29 -13.28 -14.56 6.25
N LEU A 30 -13.03 -13.30 5.85
CA LEU A 30 -14.08 -12.35 5.53
C LEU A 30 -14.80 -12.73 4.24
N PHE A 31 -14.04 -13.08 3.19
CA PHE A 31 -14.63 -13.51 1.92
C PHE A 31 -15.44 -14.79 2.05
N LYS A 32 -14.97 -15.77 2.83
CA LYS A 32 -15.72 -16.99 3.11
C LYS A 32 -17.04 -16.68 3.81
N LYS A 33 -17.03 -15.75 4.76
CA LYS A 33 -18.24 -15.29 5.46
C LYS A 33 -19.21 -14.57 4.51
N GLY A 34 -18.68 -13.72 3.62
CA GLY A 34 -19.46 -13.04 2.58
C GLY A 34 -20.03 -13.98 1.51
N TYR A 35 -19.40 -15.14 1.29
CA TYR A 35 -19.95 -16.19 0.43
C TYR A 35 -21.16 -16.88 1.07
N SER A 36 -21.14 -17.08 2.39
CA SER A 36 -22.23 -17.76 3.11
C SER A 36 -23.38 -16.83 3.50
N LYS A 37 -23.14 -15.53 3.70
CA LYS A 37 -24.19 -14.56 4.03
C LYS A 37 -23.88 -13.16 3.50
N ILE A 38 -24.92 -12.35 3.35
CA ILE A 38 -24.77 -10.91 3.11
C ILE A 38 -24.09 -10.27 4.34
N LEU A 39 -23.01 -9.53 4.11
CA LEU A 39 -22.25 -8.89 5.18
C LEU A 39 -22.99 -7.66 5.72
N GLY A 40 -23.22 -7.63 7.03
CA GLY A 40 -23.70 -6.46 7.76
C GLY A 40 -22.58 -5.60 8.33
N ILE A 41 -22.93 -4.47 8.95
CA ILE A 41 -21.96 -3.55 9.58
C ILE A 41 -21.25 -4.25 10.75
N GLU A 42 -21.98 -5.11 11.47
CA GLU A 42 -21.50 -5.91 12.58
C GLU A 42 -20.45 -6.97 12.22
N ASP A 43 -20.33 -7.32 10.93
CA ASP A 43 -19.34 -8.28 10.46
C ASP A 43 -18.02 -7.64 10.03
N LEU A 44 -18.01 -6.31 9.87
CA LEU A 44 -16.83 -5.57 9.46
C LEU A 44 -15.81 -5.50 10.60
N TYR A 45 -14.54 -5.52 10.24
CA TYR A 45 -13.45 -5.30 11.18
C TYR A 45 -13.28 -3.81 11.46
N ASN A 46 -12.80 -3.51 12.65
CA ASN A 46 -12.38 -2.16 12.99
C ASN A 46 -11.20 -1.71 12.12
N PRO A 47 -11.09 -0.39 11.87
CA PRO A 47 -9.89 0.16 11.24
C PRO A 47 -8.67 -0.15 12.10
N LEU A 48 -7.51 -0.24 11.46
CA LEU A 48 -6.24 -0.32 12.16
C LEU A 48 -6.04 0.99 12.94
N LYS A 49 -5.47 0.92 14.15
CA LYS A 49 -5.22 2.11 15.00
C LYS A 49 -4.50 3.25 14.28
N THR A 50 -3.62 2.93 13.33
CA THR A 50 -2.87 3.92 12.53
C THR A 50 -3.73 4.65 11.50
N ASP A 51 -4.87 4.06 11.14
CA ASP A 51 -5.76 4.51 10.07
C ASP A 51 -7.04 5.13 10.62
N GLU A 52 -7.14 5.27 11.95
CA GLU A 52 -8.23 5.97 12.61
C GLU A 52 -8.25 7.46 12.23
N SER A 53 -9.46 7.98 12.06
CA SER A 53 -9.68 9.37 11.64
C SER A 53 -9.12 10.38 12.63
N ALA A 54 -9.18 10.09 13.93
CA ALA A 54 -8.60 10.95 14.97
C ALA A 54 -7.08 11.07 14.79
N VAL A 55 -6.37 9.95 14.68
CA VAL A 55 -4.91 9.90 14.53
C VAL A 55 -4.47 10.59 13.23
N LEU A 56 -5.11 10.26 12.11
CA LEU A 56 -4.80 10.85 10.81
C LEU A 56 -5.10 12.35 10.76
N GLY A 57 -6.23 12.76 11.35
CA GLY A 57 -6.63 14.16 11.48
C GLY A 57 -5.64 14.96 12.32
N ASP A 58 -5.20 14.43 13.46
CA ASP A 58 -4.24 15.09 14.35
C ASP A 58 -2.87 15.25 13.68
N ARG A 59 -2.40 14.23 12.95
CA ARG A 59 -1.16 14.28 12.17
C ARG A 59 -1.19 15.41 11.14
N LEU A 60 -2.28 15.52 10.38
CA LEU A 60 -2.44 16.57 9.36
C LEU A 60 -2.64 17.96 10.00
N GLU A 61 -3.42 18.07 11.08
CA GLU A 61 -3.64 19.34 11.78
C GLU A 61 -2.34 19.91 12.36
N LYS A 62 -1.46 19.06 12.92
CA LYS A 62 -0.14 19.49 13.40
C LYS A 62 0.71 20.09 12.28
N ARG A 63 0.77 19.43 11.12
CA ARG A 63 1.52 19.92 9.95
C ARG A 63 0.89 21.18 9.35
N TRP A 64 -0.43 21.28 9.37
CA TRP A 64 -1.15 22.47 8.94
C TRP A 64 -0.84 23.68 9.82
N LYS A 65 -0.83 23.54 11.15
CA LYS A 65 -0.45 24.62 12.08
C LYS A 65 0.97 25.13 11.82
N ILE A 66 1.93 24.22 11.62
CA ILE A 66 3.31 24.58 11.27
C ILE A 66 3.36 25.35 9.94
N GLU A 67 2.58 24.95 8.93
CA GLU A 67 2.54 25.67 7.66
C GLU A 67 1.90 27.06 7.81
N LEU A 68 0.90 27.23 8.67
CA LEU A 68 0.31 28.54 9.00
C LEU A 68 1.32 29.46 9.69
N GLU A 69 2.10 28.96 10.65
CA GLU A 69 3.14 29.74 11.32
C GLU A 69 4.25 30.16 10.35
N ASN A 70 4.70 29.25 9.49
CA ASN A 70 5.69 29.56 8.46
C ASN A 70 5.16 30.57 7.44
N SER A 71 3.89 30.44 7.05
CA SER A 71 3.19 31.37 6.16
C SER A 71 3.15 32.78 6.74
N LYS A 72 2.83 32.93 8.04
CA LYS A 72 2.86 34.22 8.75
C LYS A 72 4.26 34.82 8.79
N LYS A 73 5.31 34.02 9.06
CA LYS A 73 6.70 34.49 9.10
C LYS A 73 7.24 34.91 7.74
N CYS A 74 6.87 34.19 6.67
CA CYS A 74 7.39 34.43 5.33
C CYS A 74 6.50 35.32 4.45
N GLY A 75 5.36 35.80 4.96
CA GLY A 75 4.39 36.60 4.20
C GLY A 75 3.76 35.88 2.99
N LYS A 76 3.84 34.55 2.93
CA LYS A 76 3.33 33.74 1.80
C LYS A 76 1.98 33.14 2.14
N LYS A 77 1.11 32.91 1.14
CA LYS A 77 -0.19 32.22 1.36
C LYS A 77 0.04 30.77 1.82
N PRO A 78 -0.67 30.29 2.85
CA PRO A 78 -0.53 28.91 3.30
C PRO A 78 -1.14 27.95 2.27
N SER A 79 -0.48 26.81 2.02
CA SER A 79 -0.93 25.83 1.04
C SER A 79 -1.24 24.48 1.69
N LEU A 80 -2.50 24.05 1.60
CA LEU A 80 -2.94 22.78 2.19
C LEU A 80 -2.26 21.59 1.51
N LEU A 81 -2.09 21.65 0.18
CA LEU A 81 -1.39 20.62 -0.59
C LEU A 81 0.01 20.36 -0.06
N LYS A 82 0.75 21.41 0.30
CA LYS A 82 2.10 21.28 0.86
C LYS A 82 2.09 20.64 2.24
N ALA A 83 1.08 20.93 3.07
CA ALA A 83 0.90 20.26 4.36
C ALA A 83 0.55 18.78 4.19
N ILE A 84 -0.33 18.43 3.24
CA ILE A 84 -0.68 17.04 2.92
C ILE A 84 0.56 16.28 2.44
N VAL A 85 1.26 16.83 1.43
CA VAL A 85 2.49 16.22 0.90
C VAL A 85 3.48 16.02 2.03
N ARG A 86 3.81 17.04 2.83
CA ARG A 86 4.75 16.88 3.96
C ARG A 86 4.31 15.87 5.03
N THR A 87 3.02 15.57 5.14
CA THR A 87 2.50 14.61 6.13
C THR A 87 2.66 13.16 5.65
N PHE A 88 2.38 12.90 4.36
CA PHE A 88 2.31 11.54 3.80
C PHE A 88 3.46 11.21 2.83
N LEU A 89 4.32 12.18 2.48
CA LEU A 89 5.40 11.99 1.52
C LEU A 89 6.33 10.85 1.92
N TRP A 90 6.67 10.73 3.21
CA TRP A 90 7.56 9.66 3.67
C TRP A 90 6.99 8.26 3.40
N GLU A 91 5.70 8.05 3.70
CA GLU A 91 5.01 6.78 3.43
C GLU A 91 4.96 6.49 1.92
N TYR A 92 4.69 7.52 1.11
CA TYR A 92 4.62 7.39 -0.35
C TYR A 92 6.00 7.17 -1.00
N THR A 93 7.04 7.84 -0.51
CA THR A 93 8.41 7.74 -1.03
C THR A 93 8.98 6.34 -0.77
N ILE A 94 8.75 5.75 0.39
CA ILE A 94 9.19 4.36 0.68
C ILE A 94 8.54 3.38 -0.31
N LEU A 95 7.23 3.49 -0.52
CA LEU A 95 6.52 2.66 -1.50
C LEU A 95 7.08 2.86 -2.92
N GLY A 96 7.34 4.12 -3.30
CA GLY A 96 7.92 4.45 -4.60
C GLY A 96 9.33 3.87 -4.80
N ILE A 97 10.21 3.96 -3.79
CA ILE A 97 11.57 3.38 -3.87
C ILE A 97 11.49 1.87 -4.02
N MET A 98 10.66 1.19 -3.22
CA MET A 98 10.45 -0.25 -3.34
C MET A 98 9.95 -0.63 -4.73
N GLN A 99 9.03 0.15 -5.31
CA GLN A 99 8.51 -0.09 -6.66
C GLN A 99 9.56 0.12 -7.74
N ILE A 100 10.39 1.16 -7.65
CA ILE A 100 11.47 1.42 -8.62
C ILE A 100 12.48 0.28 -8.62
N VAL A 101 12.86 -0.21 -7.44
CA VAL A 101 13.78 -1.35 -7.31
C VAL A 101 13.16 -2.61 -7.92
N ASN A 102 11.88 -2.87 -7.64
CA ASN A 102 11.16 -4.01 -8.18
C ASN A 102 11.09 -3.97 -9.72
N GLU A 103 10.73 -2.82 -10.26
CA GLU A 103 10.66 -2.58 -11.70
C GLU A 103 12.04 -2.79 -12.35
N PHE A 104 13.09 -2.23 -11.78
CA PHE A 104 14.43 -2.35 -12.35
C PHE A 104 14.93 -3.81 -12.31
N VAL A 105 14.82 -4.49 -11.17
CA VAL A 105 15.35 -5.85 -11.01
C VAL A 105 14.53 -6.88 -11.79
N ILE A 106 13.21 -6.86 -11.65
CA ILE A 106 12.35 -7.92 -12.20
C ILE A 106 12.07 -7.67 -13.68
N ARG A 107 11.74 -6.43 -14.06
CA ARG A 107 11.36 -6.12 -15.44
C ARG A 107 12.55 -6.14 -16.39
N LEU A 108 13.74 -5.74 -15.94
CA LEU A 108 14.97 -5.87 -16.75
C LEU A 108 15.61 -7.26 -16.62
N GLY A 109 15.47 -7.92 -15.48
CA GLY A 109 16.00 -9.27 -15.27
C GLY A 109 15.31 -10.33 -16.15
N THR A 110 13.99 -10.24 -16.33
CA THR A 110 13.23 -11.20 -17.13
C THR A 110 13.71 -11.31 -18.60
N PRO A 111 13.90 -10.22 -19.37
CA PRO A 111 14.42 -10.31 -20.74
C PRO A 111 15.88 -10.77 -20.79
N MET A 112 16.70 -10.47 -19.77
CA MET A 112 18.07 -11.01 -19.69
C MET A 112 18.06 -12.53 -19.54
N LEU A 113 17.19 -13.06 -18.68
CA LEU A 113 16.99 -14.51 -18.51
C LEU A 113 16.45 -15.15 -19.79
N LEU A 114 15.50 -14.50 -20.45
CA LEU A 114 14.96 -14.94 -21.74
C LEU A 114 16.04 -14.98 -22.82
N GLY A 115 16.91 -13.97 -22.90
CA GLY A 115 18.06 -13.95 -23.80
C GLY A 115 19.05 -15.09 -23.52
N GLY A 116 19.27 -15.42 -22.25
CA GLY A 116 20.05 -16.58 -21.82
C GLY A 116 19.45 -17.90 -22.30
N LEU A 117 18.13 -18.05 -22.18
CA LEU A 117 17.38 -19.20 -22.67
C LEU A 117 17.43 -19.31 -24.20
N LEU A 118 17.26 -18.21 -24.94
CA LEU A 118 17.35 -18.23 -26.41
C LEU A 118 18.76 -18.61 -26.89
N ARG A 119 19.81 -18.19 -26.18
CA ARG A 119 21.20 -18.57 -26.49
C ARG A 119 21.48 -20.06 -26.23
N TYR A 120 20.69 -20.73 -25.39
CA TYR A 120 20.79 -22.18 -25.20
C TYR A 120 20.33 -22.95 -26.44
N PHE A 121 19.33 -22.46 -27.17
CA PHE A 121 18.82 -23.11 -28.39
C PHE A 121 19.69 -22.90 -29.63
N LYS A 122 20.79 -22.12 -29.54
CA LYS A 122 21.73 -21.97 -30.66
C LYS A 122 22.58 -23.25 -30.81
N PRO A 123 22.76 -23.77 -32.04
CA PRO A 123 23.35 -25.08 -32.30
C PRO A 123 24.84 -25.23 -31.93
N GLU A 124 25.51 -24.14 -31.56
CA GLU A 124 26.97 -24.09 -31.36
C GLU A 124 27.43 -24.53 -29.96
N ILE A 125 26.54 -24.69 -28.97
CA ILE A 125 26.96 -24.88 -27.58
C ILE A 125 26.38 -26.17 -26.99
N LYS A 126 27.24 -27.17 -26.70
CA LYS A 126 26.91 -28.30 -25.82
C LYS A 126 26.67 -27.78 -24.40
N LYS A 127 25.46 -27.30 -24.11
CA LYS A 127 25.06 -26.87 -22.76
C LYS A 127 24.27 -27.95 -22.05
N ASN A 128 24.45 -28.03 -20.73
CA ASN A 128 23.69 -28.93 -19.88
C ASN A 128 22.20 -28.56 -19.85
N TYR A 129 21.35 -29.58 -19.93
CA TYR A 129 19.89 -29.47 -19.80
C TYR A 129 19.46 -28.76 -18.51
N THR A 130 20.21 -28.94 -17.42
CA THR A 130 20.00 -28.27 -16.13
C THR A 130 20.02 -26.75 -16.23
N THR A 131 20.84 -26.18 -17.13
CA THR A 131 20.94 -24.72 -17.31
C THR A 131 19.67 -24.15 -17.97
N ALA A 132 19.04 -24.89 -18.90
CA ALA A 132 17.78 -24.48 -19.50
C ALA A 132 16.63 -24.50 -18.50
N ILE A 133 16.56 -25.53 -17.65
CA ILE A 133 15.58 -25.59 -16.55
C ILE A 133 15.78 -24.43 -15.57
N LEU A 134 17.03 -24.08 -15.24
CA LEU A 134 17.33 -22.96 -14.34
C LEU A 134 16.82 -21.62 -14.91
N TYR A 135 17.01 -21.37 -16.22
CA TYR A 135 16.47 -20.16 -16.84
C TYR A 135 14.95 -20.15 -16.89
N ALA A 136 14.31 -21.27 -17.26
CA ALA A 136 12.85 -21.38 -17.31
C ALA A 136 12.21 -21.18 -15.92
N THR A 137 12.74 -21.85 -14.90
CA THR A 137 12.28 -21.69 -13.50
C THR A 137 12.52 -20.27 -12.98
N GLY A 138 13.66 -19.66 -13.34
CA GLY A 138 13.95 -18.27 -13.02
C GLY A 138 12.93 -17.29 -13.64
N ILE A 139 12.55 -17.49 -14.91
CA ILE A 139 11.52 -16.67 -15.57
C ILE A 139 10.16 -16.85 -14.89
N SER A 140 9.73 -18.09 -14.64
CA SER A 140 8.46 -18.35 -13.96
C SER A 140 8.42 -17.72 -12.57
N LEU A 141 9.49 -17.85 -11.78
CA LEU A 141 9.58 -17.26 -10.45
C LEU A 141 9.58 -15.72 -10.52
N ALA A 142 10.36 -15.12 -11.44
CA ALA A 142 10.40 -13.68 -11.62
C ALA A 142 9.01 -13.11 -11.99
N THR A 143 8.27 -13.77 -12.88
CA THR A 143 6.91 -13.36 -13.23
C THR A 143 5.93 -13.47 -12.06
N ALA A 144 6.02 -14.53 -11.24
CA ALA A 144 5.18 -14.67 -10.05
C ALA A 144 5.46 -13.56 -9.02
N ILE A 145 6.73 -13.24 -8.76
CA ILE A 145 7.12 -12.16 -7.85
C ILE A 145 6.64 -10.80 -8.39
N ASN A 146 6.73 -10.57 -9.70
CA ASN A 146 6.24 -9.35 -10.34
C ASN A 146 4.75 -9.12 -10.05
N VAL A 147 3.93 -10.16 -10.23
CA VAL A 147 2.47 -10.07 -10.01
C VAL A 147 2.15 -9.77 -8.55
N ILE A 148 2.81 -10.45 -7.61
CA ILE A 148 2.61 -10.20 -6.18
C ILE A 148 3.01 -8.76 -5.82
N SER A 149 4.16 -8.31 -6.32
CA SER A 149 4.68 -6.97 -6.03
C SER A 149 3.76 -5.88 -6.58
N LEU A 150 3.26 -6.04 -7.80
CA LEU A 150 2.33 -5.10 -8.42
C LEU A 150 1.03 -4.96 -7.62
N ASN A 151 0.43 -6.08 -7.20
CA ASN A 151 -0.79 -6.04 -6.38
C ASN A 151 -0.56 -5.32 -5.04
N GLN A 152 0.58 -5.55 -4.40
CA GLN A 152 0.94 -4.87 -3.15
C GLN A 152 1.17 -3.38 -3.35
N ALA A 153 1.81 -2.98 -4.46
CA ALA A 153 2.04 -1.58 -4.79
C ALA A 153 0.71 -0.83 -5.03
N ILE A 154 -0.19 -1.42 -5.81
CA ILE A 154 -1.52 -0.87 -6.06
C ILE A 154 -2.29 -0.70 -4.74
N TYR A 155 -2.30 -1.75 -3.90
CA TYR A 155 -2.94 -1.68 -2.59
C TYR A 155 -2.33 -0.58 -1.71
N GLY A 156 -1.00 -0.49 -1.65
CA GLY A 156 -0.29 0.55 -0.90
C GLY A 156 -0.66 1.97 -1.35
N ALA A 157 -0.73 2.19 -2.66
CA ALA A 157 -1.11 3.49 -3.24
C ALA A 157 -2.55 3.88 -2.87
N PHE A 158 -3.51 2.96 -3.06
CA PHE A 158 -4.91 3.21 -2.68
C PHE A 158 -5.07 3.41 -1.17
N HIS A 159 -4.31 2.66 -0.36
CA HIS A 159 -4.34 2.76 1.08
C HIS A 159 -3.88 4.15 1.56
N VAL A 160 -2.75 4.65 1.04
CA VAL A 160 -2.28 6.01 1.35
C VAL A 160 -3.28 7.07 0.86
N GLY A 161 -3.84 6.90 -0.34
CA GLY A 161 -4.90 7.78 -0.86
C GLY A 161 -6.12 7.84 0.07
N GLY A 162 -6.53 6.70 0.63
CA GLY A 162 -7.58 6.60 1.64
C GLY A 162 -7.24 7.38 2.91
N LYS A 163 -6.02 7.23 3.44
CA LYS A 163 -5.56 7.97 4.62
C LYS A 163 -5.62 9.48 4.41
N ILE A 164 -5.19 9.96 3.24
CA ILE A 164 -5.25 11.38 2.88
C ILE A 164 -6.69 11.88 2.89
N ARG A 165 -7.61 11.15 2.25
CA ARG A 165 -9.03 11.51 2.21
C ARG A 165 -9.62 11.62 3.61
N VAL A 166 -9.39 10.62 4.46
CA VAL A 166 -9.88 10.60 5.86
C VAL A 166 -9.32 11.77 6.66
N ALA A 167 -8.02 12.05 6.55
CA ALA A 167 -7.37 13.16 7.25
C ALA A 167 -7.96 14.52 6.84
N VAL A 168 -8.15 14.74 5.54
CA VAL A 168 -8.70 16.00 5.02
C VAL A 168 -10.15 16.19 5.46
N CYS A 169 -10.99 15.15 5.35
CA CYS A 169 -12.37 15.21 5.83
C CYS A 169 -12.45 15.54 7.32
N SER A 170 -11.60 14.91 8.15
CA SER A 170 -11.53 15.20 9.58
C SER A 170 -11.12 16.65 9.85
N LEU A 171 -10.14 17.19 9.11
CA LEU A 171 -9.68 18.56 9.28
C LEU A 171 -10.77 19.57 8.89
N VAL A 172 -11.43 19.35 7.75
CA VAL A 172 -12.54 20.21 7.28
C VAL A 172 -13.69 20.19 8.28
N TYR A 173 -14.07 19.02 8.78
CA TYR A 173 -15.13 18.88 9.79
C TYR A 173 -14.82 19.66 11.08
N ARG A 174 -13.60 19.51 11.62
CA ARG A 174 -13.15 20.28 12.79
C ARG A 174 -13.13 21.78 12.55
N LYS A 175 -12.81 22.22 11.33
CA LYS A 175 -12.82 23.64 10.97
C LYS A 175 -14.24 24.18 10.86
N ALA A 176 -15.16 23.42 10.28
CA ALA A 176 -16.57 23.80 10.14
C ALA A 176 -17.27 23.95 11.49
N LEU A 177 -16.97 23.08 12.47
CA LEU A 177 -17.51 23.17 13.83
C LEU A 177 -16.95 24.33 14.67
N ARG A 178 -15.85 24.96 14.23
CA ARG A 178 -15.23 26.10 14.91
C ARG A 178 -15.57 27.43 14.23
N LEU A 179 -16.34 27.41 13.14
CA LEU A 179 -16.95 28.59 12.53
C LEU A 179 -18.28 28.87 13.23
#